data_AF-A1SD53-F1
#
_entry.id   AF-A1SD53-F1
#
_cell.length_a   1.000
_cell.length_b   1.000
_cell.length_c   1.000
_cell.angle_alpha   90.00
_cell.angle_beta   90.00
_cell.angle_gamma   90.00
#
_symmetry.space_group_name_H-M   'P 1'
#
loop_
_entity.id
_entity.type
_entity.pdbx_description
1 polymer ?
#
loop_
_entity_poly.entity_id
_entity_poly.type
_entity_poly.pdbx_seq_one_letter_code
_entity_poly.pdbx_strand_id
1 'polypeptide(L)'
;MLAVGLPMLAAGTALARRGSVRGLVLWLGAAAYLAYQGVMFCFGTPINALFLAYVALLGLGVWSLAALVAVTRNPTVCSAPGAGTPWRPVAGLLGAFAVLNGLAWLARVAPVTWTGDPPEALAGSGLLTSPVWVQDLAFWIPAGMVLSALTWRRHPRAAVLAGGMLAFYVVECVSVASDQWWGVRADPDHPAVASMSAVPGSLAVAALAAVPLLWLLARLHGAARATG
;
A
#
# COMPACT_ATOMS: atom_id res chain seq x y z
N MET A 1 -4.68 -10.84 -6.53
CA MET A 1 -4.48 -10.93 -5.07
C MET A 1 -5.63 -10.38 -4.21
N LEU A 2 -6.84 -10.24 -4.79
CA LEU A 2 -8.08 -9.94 -4.05
C LEU A 2 -8.40 -10.97 -2.94
N ALA A 3 -7.90 -12.20 -3.07
CA ALA A 3 -8.00 -13.24 -2.05
C ALA A 3 -7.36 -12.88 -0.70
N VAL A 4 -6.44 -11.92 -0.65
CA VAL A 4 -5.86 -11.40 0.61
C VAL A 4 -6.45 -10.04 0.96
N GLY A 5 -6.62 -9.16 -0.03
CA GLY A 5 -7.18 -7.82 0.17
C GLY A 5 -8.64 -7.82 0.68
N LEU A 6 -9.50 -8.69 0.14
CA LEU A 6 -10.91 -8.75 0.54
C LEU A 6 -11.11 -9.31 1.95
N PRO A 7 -10.46 -10.41 2.38
CA PRO A 7 -10.52 -10.83 3.77
C PRO A 7 -9.98 -9.79 4.74
N MET A 8 -8.89 -9.08 4.38
CA MET A 8 -8.36 -7.99 5.20
C MET A 8 -9.37 -6.84 5.32
N LEU A 9 -10.06 -6.48 4.23
CA LEU A 9 -11.13 -5.49 4.24
C LEU A 9 -12.31 -5.95 5.14
N ALA A 10 -12.76 -7.19 4.98
CA ALA A 10 -13.88 -7.74 5.76
C ALA A 10 -13.55 -7.80 7.26
N ALA A 11 -12.37 -8.30 7.62
CA ALA A 11 -11.90 -8.34 8.99
C ALA A 11 -11.70 -6.93 9.56
N GLY A 12 -11.06 -6.03 8.80
CA GLY A 12 -10.81 -4.64 9.20
C GLY A 12 -12.11 -3.89 9.47
N THR A 13 -13.07 -3.96 8.56
CA THR A 13 -14.40 -3.33 8.72
C THR A 13 -15.16 -3.90 9.90
N ALA A 14 -15.22 -5.23 10.06
CA ALA A 14 -15.90 -5.88 11.16
C ALA A 14 -15.32 -5.50 12.53
N LEU A 15 -13.99 -5.41 12.64
CA LEU A 15 -13.29 -5.00 13.85
C LEU A 15 -13.46 -3.50 14.12
N ALA A 16 -13.37 -2.65 13.08
CA ALA A 16 -13.53 -1.20 13.22
C ALA A 16 -14.96 -0.83 13.69
N ARG A 17 -15.98 -1.53 13.19
CA ARG A 17 -17.38 -1.38 13.66
C ARG A 17 -17.54 -1.71 15.14
N ARG A 18 -16.65 -2.52 15.72
CA ARG A 18 -16.61 -2.85 17.15
C ARG A 18 -15.76 -1.88 17.98
N GLY A 19 -15.32 -0.76 17.39
CA GLY A 19 -14.46 0.23 18.04
C GLY A 19 -12.96 -0.11 18.04
N SER A 20 -12.53 -1.12 17.26
CA SER A 20 -11.12 -1.53 17.24
C SER A 20 -10.27 -0.61 16.36
N VAL A 21 -9.30 0.07 16.97
CA VAL A 21 -8.27 0.86 16.26
C VAL A 21 -7.40 -0.03 15.36
N ARG A 22 -7.15 -1.28 15.76
CA ARG A 22 -6.45 -2.27 14.91
C ARG A 22 -7.26 -2.59 13.67
N GLY A 23 -8.58 -2.71 13.82
CA GLY A 23 -9.51 -2.87 12.70
C GLY A 23 -9.44 -1.70 11.72
N LEU A 24 -9.37 -0.47 12.26
CA LEU A 24 -9.21 0.74 11.44
C LEU A 24 -7.90 0.74 10.65
N VAL A 25 -6.79 0.30 11.26
CA VAL A 25 -5.50 0.13 10.56
C VAL A 25 -5.61 -0.86 9.40
N LEU A 26 -6.17 -2.05 9.64
CA LEU A 26 -6.33 -3.06 8.59
C LEU A 26 -7.28 -2.59 7.47
N TRP A 27 -8.34 -1.86 7.82
CA TRP A 27 -9.26 -1.28 6.85
C TRP A 27 -8.56 -0.21 5.99
N LEU A 28 -7.78 0.69 6.59
CA LEU A 28 -6.97 1.66 5.85
C LEU A 28 -6.01 0.98 4.87
N GLY A 29 -5.27 -0.03 5.33
CA GLY A 29 -4.36 -0.78 4.48
C GLY A 29 -5.08 -1.51 3.34
N ALA A 30 -6.27 -2.05 3.60
CA ALA A 30 -7.06 -2.75 2.59
C ALA A 30 -7.61 -1.78 1.55
N ALA A 31 -8.16 -0.65 1.99
CA ALA A 31 -8.65 0.39 1.09
C ALA A 31 -7.51 0.96 0.23
N ALA A 32 -6.30 1.11 0.80
CA ALA A 32 -5.11 1.52 0.08
C ALA A 32 -4.72 0.51 -1.00
N TYR A 33 -4.64 -0.77 -0.63
CA TYR A 33 -4.36 -1.86 -1.55
C TYR A 33 -5.39 -1.94 -2.69
N LEU A 34 -6.68 -1.83 -2.39
CA LEU A 34 -7.73 -1.87 -3.42
C LEU A 34 -7.69 -0.65 -4.35
N ALA A 35 -7.38 0.54 -3.83
CA ALA A 35 -7.16 1.72 -4.67
C ALA A 35 -5.95 1.52 -5.59
N TYR A 36 -4.84 0.99 -5.07
CA TYR A 36 -3.64 0.66 -5.83
C TYR A 36 -3.93 -0.31 -6.98
N GLN A 37 -4.58 -1.43 -6.66
CA GLN A 37 -4.97 -2.43 -7.65
C GLN A 37 -6.01 -1.88 -8.63
N GLY A 38 -6.91 -1.00 -8.17
CA GLY A 38 -7.89 -0.33 -9.03
C GLY A 38 -7.23 0.49 -10.12
N VAL A 39 -6.16 1.23 -9.80
CA VAL A 39 -5.33 1.94 -10.80
C VAL A 39 -4.69 0.94 -11.76
N MET A 40 -4.07 -0.12 -11.24
CA MET A 40 -3.43 -1.14 -12.07
C MET A 40 -4.41 -1.81 -13.05
N PHE A 41 -5.63 -2.13 -12.61
CA PHE A 41 -6.63 -2.74 -13.48
C PHE A 41 -7.24 -1.76 -14.48
N CYS A 42 -7.47 -0.50 -14.10
CA CYS A 42 -8.05 0.48 -15.01
C CYS A 42 -7.08 0.94 -16.11
N PHE A 43 -5.78 1.03 -15.80
CA PHE A 43 -4.79 1.62 -16.69
C PHE A 43 -3.73 0.64 -17.20
N GLY A 44 -3.59 -0.52 -16.56
CA GLY A 44 -2.62 -1.56 -16.93
C GLY A 44 -3.24 -2.78 -17.61
N THR A 45 -4.57 -2.86 -17.71
CA THR A 45 -5.28 -4.01 -18.33
C THR A 45 -6.13 -3.53 -19.51
N PRO A 46 -6.11 -4.22 -20.67
CA PRO A 46 -7.02 -3.92 -21.77
C PRO A 46 -8.49 -4.01 -21.36
N ILE A 47 -9.33 -3.17 -21.98
CA ILE A 47 -10.77 -3.14 -21.71
C ILE A 47 -11.40 -4.52 -21.95
N ASN A 48 -12.19 -4.96 -20.99
CA ASN A 48 -12.86 -6.27 -21.02
C ASN A 48 -14.17 -6.21 -20.22
N ALA A 49 -14.88 -7.34 -20.12
CA ALA A 49 -16.18 -7.44 -19.45
C ALA A 49 -16.17 -7.00 -17.97
N LEU A 50 -15.00 -7.06 -17.30
CA LEU A 50 -14.84 -6.67 -15.90
C LEU A 50 -14.43 -5.20 -15.72
N PHE A 51 -14.28 -4.42 -16.79
CA PHE A 51 -13.78 -3.04 -16.72
C PHE A 51 -14.57 -2.17 -15.74
N LEU A 52 -15.91 -2.23 -15.76
CA LEU A 52 -16.73 -1.46 -14.82
C LEU A 52 -16.55 -1.90 -13.36
N ALA A 53 -16.21 -3.17 -13.13
CA ALA A 53 -15.85 -3.64 -11.79
C ALA A 53 -14.50 -3.08 -11.34
N TYR A 54 -13.53 -2.91 -12.25
CA TYR A 54 -12.26 -2.24 -11.95
C TYR A 54 -12.48 -0.77 -11.56
N VAL A 55 -13.34 -0.07 -12.30
CA VAL A 55 -13.72 1.32 -12.01
C VAL A 55 -14.41 1.42 -10.65
N ALA A 56 -15.35 0.51 -10.35
CA ALA A 56 -16.01 0.46 -9.05
C ALA A 56 -15.00 0.19 -7.92
N LEU A 57 -14.05 -0.73 -8.12
CA LEU A 57 -12.99 -1.03 -7.16
C LEU A 57 -12.14 0.21 -6.85
N LEU A 58 -11.71 0.92 -7.90
CA LEU A 58 -10.93 2.15 -7.78
C LEU A 58 -11.72 3.24 -7.04
N GLY A 59 -12.95 3.52 -7.49
CA GLY A 59 -13.80 4.54 -6.89
C GLY A 59 -14.09 4.26 -5.42
N LEU A 60 -14.51 3.04 -5.09
CA LEU A 60 -14.78 2.64 -3.70
C LEU A 60 -13.52 2.66 -2.84
N GLY A 61 -12.36 2.24 -3.38
CA GLY A 61 -11.09 2.29 -2.68
C GLY A 61 -10.68 3.71 -2.31
N VAL A 62 -10.71 4.63 -3.29
CA VAL A 62 -10.34 6.04 -3.10
C VAL A 62 -11.29 6.74 -2.12
N TRP A 63 -12.60 6.59 -2.28
CA TRP A 63 -13.57 7.23 -1.38
C TRP A 63 -13.54 6.62 0.02
N SER A 64 -13.26 5.32 0.16
CA SER A 64 -13.04 4.67 1.46
C SER A 64 -11.79 5.24 2.14
N LEU A 65 -10.67 5.39 1.43
CA LEU A 65 -9.46 6.02 1.98
C LEU A 65 -9.74 7.44 2.47
N ALA A 66 -10.40 8.26 1.66
CA ALA A 66 -10.74 9.63 2.03
C ALA A 66 -11.59 9.68 3.32
N ALA A 67 -12.62 8.83 3.40
CA ALA A 67 -13.48 8.72 4.57
C ALA A 67 -12.70 8.25 5.81
N LEU A 68 -11.85 7.22 5.68
CA LEU A 68 -11.09 6.68 6.80
C LEU A 68 -10.03 7.66 7.31
N VAL A 69 -9.33 8.36 6.41
CA VAL A 69 -8.40 9.44 6.78
C VAL A 69 -9.14 10.55 7.53
N ALA A 70 -10.35 10.91 7.11
CA ALA A 70 -11.18 11.86 7.85
C ALA A 70 -11.55 11.35 9.25
N VAL A 71 -11.90 10.07 9.41
CA VAL A 71 -12.18 9.44 10.72
C VAL A 71 -10.99 9.54 11.67
N THR A 72 -9.74 9.37 11.19
CA THR A 72 -8.55 9.53 12.03
C THR A 72 -8.35 10.94 12.60
N ARG A 73 -9.11 11.93 12.10
CA ARG A 73 -9.06 13.29 12.63
C ARG A 73 -9.69 13.40 14.01
N ASN A 74 -10.60 12.50 14.36
CA ASN A 74 -11.30 12.50 15.62
C ASN A 74 -10.38 11.96 16.74
N PRO A 75 -10.03 12.79 17.75
CA PRO A 75 -9.15 12.37 18.84
C PRO A 75 -9.75 11.26 19.71
N THR A 76 -11.07 11.06 19.71
CA THR A 76 -11.71 9.95 20.44
C THR A 76 -11.47 8.60 19.77
N VAL A 77 -11.17 8.59 18.47
CA VAL A 77 -10.86 7.38 17.69
C VAL A 77 -9.35 7.11 17.70
N CYS A 78 -8.54 8.16 17.67
CA CYS A 78 -7.08 8.08 17.65
C CYS A 78 -6.49 8.71 18.92
N SER A 79 -6.56 7.98 20.03
CA SER A 79 -5.80 8.33 21.24
C SER A 79 -4.32 8.02 21.05
N ALA A 80 -3.45 8.80 21.72
CA ALA A 80 -2.02 8.56 21.70
C ALA A 80 -1.72 7.11 22.15
N PRO A 81 -0.96 6.33 21.35
CA PRO A 81 -0.53 5.00 21.76
C PRO A 81 0.29 5.03 23.06
N GLY A 82 0.24 3.94 23.82
CA GLY A 82 0.97 3.81 25.08
C GLY A 82 2.50 3.83 24.93
N ALA A 83 3.19 3.81 26.08
CA ALA A 83 4.64 3.68 26.13
C ALA A 83 5.13 2.43 25.35
N GLY A 84 6.28 2.53 24.69
CA GLY A 84 6.86 1.43 23.91
C GLY A 84 6.35 1.30 22.47
N THR A 85 5.65 2.31 21.96
CA THR A 85 5.24 2.38 20.55
C THR A 85 6.46 2.55 19.62
N PRO A 86 6.58 1.77 18.53
CA PRO A 86 7.77 1.74 17.66
C PRO A 86 7.86 2.91 16.68
N TRP A 87 7.79 4.14 17.18
CA TRP A 87 7.80 5.35 16.34
C TRP A 87 8.99 5.42 15.39
N ARG A 88 10.22 5.20 15.90
CA ARG A 88 11.44 5.32 15.09
C ARG A 88 11.58 4.19 14.06
N PRO A 89 11.42 2.90 14.42
CA PRO A 89 11.44 1.83 13.42
C PRO A 89 10.39 2.01 12.31
N VAL A 90 9.15 2.36 12.66
CA VAL A 90 8.07 2.57 11.68
C VAL A 90 8.41 3.75 10.76
N ALA A 91 8.82 4.89 11.32
CA ALA A 91 9.16 6.07 10.55
C ALA A 91 10.37 5.83 9.62
N GLY A 92 11.41 5.17 10.13
CA GLY A 92 12.60 4.81 9.37
C GLY A 92 12.29 3.88 8.20
N LEU A 93 11.46 2.85 8.44
CA LEU A 93 11.06 1.91 7.38
C LEU A 93 10.22 2.61 6.30
N LEU A 94 9.22 3.41 6.67
CA LEU A 94 8.40 4.16 5.71
C LEU A 94 9.24 5.13 4.89
N GLY A 95 10.17 5.84 5.55
CA GLY A 95 11.09 6.76 4.89
C GLY A 95 12.02 6.04 3.91
N ALA A 96 12.59 4.91 4.33
CA ALA A 96 13.44 4.08 3.48
C ALA A 96 12.67 3.57 2.25
N PHE A 97 11.46 3.04 2.42
CA PHE A 97 10.64 2.58 1.29
C PHE A 97 10.31 3.70 0.33
N ALA A 98 9.90 4.86 0.84
CA ALA A 98 9.57 6.01 0.00
C ALA A 98 10.80 6.52 -0.79
N VAL A 99 11.95 6.63 -0.14
CA VAL A 99 13.20 7.08 -0.79
C VAL A 99 13.68 6.05 -1.81
N LEU A 100 13.78 4.77 -1.44
CA LEU A 100 14.29 3.73 -2.34
C LEU A 100 13.41 3.57 -3.58
N ASN A 101 12.08 3.53 -3.42
CA ASN A 101 11.17 3.45 -4.57
C ASN A 101 11.18 4.75 -5.38
N GLY A 102 11.22 5.92 -4.72
CA GLY A 102 11.32 7.20 -5.42
C GLY A 102 12.56 7.31 -6.29
N LEU A 103 13.72 6.92 -5.76
CA LEU A 103 14.97 6.88 -6.54
C LEU A 103 14.88 5.85 -7.67
N ALA A 104 14.33 4.66 -7.41
CA ALA A 104 14.19 3.62 -8.43
C ALA A 104 13.27 4.04 -9.59
N TRP A 105 12.14 4.71 -9.29
CA TRP A 105 11.24 5.21 -10.32
C TRP A 105 11.82 6.41 -11.05
N LEU A 106 12.43 7.37 -10.35
CA LEU A 106 13.09 8.51 -10.99
C LEU A 106 14.23 8.06 -11.90
N ALA A 107 15.04 7.08 -11.48
CA ALA A 107 16.11 6.54 -12.31
C ALA A 107 15.62 5.91 -13.62
N ARG A 108 14.38 5.38 -13.64
CA ARG A 108 13.74 4.81 -14.84
C ARG A 108 13.02 5.86 -15.69
N VAL A 109 12.34 6.81 -15.05
CA VAL A 109 11.49 7.80 -15.72
C VAL A 109 12.29 8.99 -16.23
N ALA A 110 13.27 9.46 -15.46
CA ALA A 110 13.97 10.69 -15.80
C ALA A 110 14.69 10.60 -17.16
N PRO A 111 15.50 9.57 -17.47
CA PRO A 111 16.23 9.50 -18.75
C PRO A 111 15.32 9.58 -19.99
N VAL A 112 14.23 8.82 -19.98
CA VAL A 112 13.27 8.73 -21.10
C VAL A 112 12.46 10.01 -21.31
N THR A 113 12.29 10.84 -20.26
CA THR A 113 11.59 12.13 -20.40
C THR A 113 12.38 13.16 -21.20
N TRP A 114 13.70 13.03 -21.30
CA TRP A 114 14.54 13.95 -22.08
C TRP A 114 14.93 13.41 -23.46
N THR A 115 15.00 12.10 -23.66
CA THR A 115 15.35 11.52 -24.98
C THR A 115 14.14 11.31 -25.88
N GLY A 116 12.94 11.17 -25.30
CA GLY A 116 11.72 10.87 -26.05
C GLY A 116 11.61 9.39 -26.49
N ASP A 117 12.58 8.56 -26.13
CA ASP A 117 12.56 7.14 -26.42
C ASP A 117 11.50 6.42 -25.55
N PRO A 118 10.75 5.46 -26.12
CA PRO A 118 9.85 4.65 -25.32
C PRO A 118 10.67 3.89 -24.26
N PRO A 119 10.22 3.86 -23.00
CA PRO A 119 10.98 3.19 -21.94
C PRO A 119 11.12 1.70 -22.24
N GLU A 120 12.34 1.16 -22.22
CA GLU A 120 12.58 -0.28 -22.37
C GLU A 120 11.74 -1.11 -21.40
N ALA A 121 11.53 -0.60 -20.18
CA ALA A 121 10.71 -1.23 -19.16
C ALA A 121 9.20 -1.37 -19.54
N LEU A 122 8.75 -0.70 -20.61
CA LEU A 122 7.40 -0.82 -21.16
C LEU A 122 7.39 -1.60 -22.49
N ALA A 123 8.54 -2.00 -23.01
CA ALA A 123 8.62 -2.78 -24.24
C ALA A 123 7.84 -4.09 -24.10
N GLY A 124 6.99 -4.38 -25.09
CA GLY A 124 6.13 -5.57 -25.08
C GLY A 124 4.92 -5.51 -24.16
N SER A 125 4.76 -4.48 -23.32
CA SER A 125 3.61 -4.35 -22.40
C SER A 125 2.35 -3.79 -23.05
N GLY A 126 2.48 -3.10 -24.19
CA GLY A 126 1.40 -2.36 -24.84
C GLY A 126 1.00 -1.06 -24.11
N LEU A 127 1.69 -0.68 -23.04
CA LEU A 127 1.41 0.52 -22.26
C LEU A 127 2.27 1.70 -22.75
N LEU A 128 1.65 2.88 -22.87
CA LEU A 128 2.34 4.14 -23.16
C LEU A 128 3.01 4.73 -21.91
N THR A 129 2.41 4.50 -20.74
CA THR A 129 2.89 4.97 -19.45
C THR A 129 2.69 3.89 -18.41
N SER A 130 3.65 3.71 -17.50
CA SER A 130 3.50 2.79 -16.38
C SER A 130 2.53 3.34 -15.34
N PRO A 131 1.40 2.66 -15.04
CA PRO A 131 0.51 3.08 -13.96
C PRO A 131 1.21 3.10 -12.60
N VAL A 132 2.18 2.20 -12.38
CA VAL A 132 3.01 2.13 -11.17
C VAL A 132 3.80 3.43 -10.98
N TRP A 133 4.56 3.85 -12.00
CA TRP A 133 5.38 5.06 -11.91
C TRP A 133 4.54 6.30 -11.62
N VAL A 134 3.39 6.41 -12.30
CA VAL A 134 2.48 7.55 -12.14
C VAL A 134 1.93 7.60 -10.72
N GLN A 135 1.32 6.51 -10.24
CA GLN A 135 0.65 6.54 -8.94
C GLN A 135 1.65 6.60 -7.76
N ASP A 136 2.80 5.96 -7.88
CA ASP A 136 3.79 5.95 -6.81
C ASP A 136 4.41 7.33 -6.63
N LEU A 137 4.87 7.96 -7.71
CA LEU A 137 5.48 9.29 -7.66
C LEU A 137 4.46 10.38 -7.31
N ALA A 138 3.22 10.27 -7.79
CA ALA A 138 2.20 11.27 -7.53
C ALA A 138 1.58 11.16 -6.12
N PHE A 139 1.46 9.95 -5.58
CA PHE A 139 0.66 9.72 -4.38
C PHE A 139 1.37 8.90 -3.29
N TRP A 140 1.76 7.66 -3.57
CA TRP A 140 2.19 6.74 -2.52
C TRP A 140 3.53 7.11 -1.89
N ILE A 141 4.50 7.55 -2.67
CA ILE A 141 5.80 8.01 -2.16
C ILE A 141 5.65 9.31 -1.36
N PRO A 142 5.00 10.38 -1.87
CA PRO A 142 4.74 11.57 -1.08
C PRO A 142 3.99 11.26 0.23
N ALA A 143 2.96 10.41 0.18
CA ALA A 143 2.23 9.97 1.37
C ALA A 143 3.16 9.23 2.34
N GLY A 144 4.01 8.31 1.86
CA GLY A 144 5.00 7.60 2.66
C GLY A 144 5.99 8.53 3.36
N MET A 145 6.48 9.57 2.66
CA MET A 145 7.37 10.58 3.24
C MET A 145 6.67 11.41 4.32
N VAL A 146 5.44 11.87 4.06
CA VAL A 146 4.65 12.62 5.04
C VAL A 146 4.37 11.76 6.27
N LEU A 147 3.96 10.50 6.09
CA LEU A 147 3.69 9.59 7.20
C LEU A 147 4.96 9.22 7.97
N SER A 148 6.10 9.07 7.29
CA SER A 148 7.40 8.90 7.94
C SER A 148 7.71 10.10 8.85
N ALA A 149 7.60 11.33 8.34
CA ALA A 149 7.85 12.54 9.11
C ALA A 149 6.88 12.72 10.29
N LEU A 150 5.58 12.47 10.09
CA LEU A 150 4.57 12.54 11.15
C LEU A 150 4.81 11.48 12.24
N THR A 151 5.20 10.27 11.84
CA THR A 151 5.52 9.18 12.76
C THR A 151 6.80 9.48 13.54
N TRP A 152 7.80 10.05 12.89
CA TRP A 152 9.04 10.49 13.54
C TRP A 152 8.77 11.55 14.63
N ARG A 153 7.86 12.48 14.32
CA ARG A 153 7.37 13.51 15.25
C ARG A 153 6.34 13.00 16.26
N ARG A 154 6.00 11.71 16.23
CA ARG A 154 5.01 11.07 17.12
C ARG A 154 3.63 11.76 17.09
N HIS A 155 3.22 12.24 15.93
CA HIS A 155 1.94 12.91 15.78
C HIS A 155 0.77 11.94 16.14
N PRO A 156 -0.30 12.39 16.83
CA PRO A 156 -1.34 11.50 17.37
C PRO A 156 -1.98 10.56 16.33
N ARG A 157 -2.19 11.06 15.12
CA ARG A 157 -2.81 10.30 14.01
C ARG A 157 -1.84 9.34 13.31
N ALA A 158 -0.54 9.53 13.50
CA ALA A 158 0.48 8.86 12.70
C ALA A 158 0.50 7.36 12.96
N ALA A 159 0.20 6.89 14.18
CA ALA A 159 0.17 5.46 14.46
C ALA A 159 -0.87 4.70 13.60
N VAL A 160 -2.06 5.26 13.43
CA VAL A 160 -3.11 4.62 12.63
C VAL A 160 -2.79 4.72 11.14
N LEU A 161 -2.39 5.91 10.67
CA LEU A 161 -2.11 6.13 9.25
C LEU A 161 -0.85 5.38 8.78
N ALA A 162 0.24 5.41 9.56
CA ALA A 162 1.45 4.66 9.28
C ALA A 162 1.24 3.14 9.38
N GLY A 163 0.43 2.70 10.35
CA GLY A 163 0.00 1.30 10.42
C GLY A 163 -0.76 0.88 9.16
N GLY A 164 -1.68 1.72 8.68
CA GLY A 164 -2.41 1.47 7.44
C GLY A 164 -1.48 1.38 6.23
N MET A 165 -0.51 2.30 6.13
CA MET A 165 0.50 2.28 5.06
C MET A 165 1.39 1.03 5.11
N LEU A 166 1.80 0.58 6.31
CA LEU A 166 2.56 -0.66 6.45
C LEU A 166 1.71 -1.89 6.09
N ALA A 167 0.44 -1.92 6.50
CA ALA A 167 -0.48 -3.00 6.14
C ALA A 167 -0.67 -3.07 4.61
N PHE A 168 -0.80 -1.92 3.96
CA PHE A 168 -0.78 -1.81 2.50
C PHE A 168 0.51 -2.39 1.92
N TYR A 169 1.70 -1.92 2.35
CA TYR A 169 2.97 -2.41 1.82
C TYR A 169 3.17 -3.91 2.01
N VAL A 170 2.77 -4.48 3.14
CA VAL A 170 2.87 -5.94 3.36
C VAL A 170 2.04 -6.70 2.32
N VAL A 171 0.78 -6.31 2.13
CA VAL A 171 -0.10 -6.97 1.17
C VAL A 171 0.36 -6.71 -0.26
N GLU A 172 0.84 -5.52 -0.56
CA GLU A 172 1.36 -5.16 -1.88
C GLU A 172 2.61 -5.97 -2.23
N CYS A 173 3.57 -6.12 -1.31
CA CYS A 173 4.75 -6.94 -1.56
C CYS A 173 4.41 -8.41 -1.78
N VAL A 174 3.40 -8.95 -1.08
CA VAL A 174 2.87 -10.30 -1.36
C VAL A 174 2.17 -10.34 -2.71
N SER A 175 1.48 -9.26 -3.10
CA SER A 175 0.85 -9.12 -4.40
C SER A 175 1.87 -9.17 -5.53
N VAL A 176 2.91 -8.35 -5.44
CA VAL A 176 4.04 -8.34 -6.39
C VAL A 176 4.67 -9.72 -6.48
N ALA A 177 4.98 -10.38 -5.36
CA ALA A 177 5.55 -11.73 -5.38
C ALA A 177 4.65 -12.71 -6.16
N SER A 178 3.33 -12.59 -6.00
CA SER A 178 2.37 -13.43 -6.68
C SER A 178 2.27 -13.10 -8.18
N ASP A 179 2.26 -11.82 -8.53
CA ASP A 179 2.21 -11.35 -9.91
C ASP A 179 3.46 -11.80 -10.68
N GLN A 180 4.64 -11.73 -10.06
CA GLN A 180 5.89 -12.25 -10.63
C GLN A 180 5.85 -13.76 -10.83
N TRP A 181 5.34 -14.52 -9.85
CA TRP A 181 5.24 -15.97 -9.91
C TRP A 181 4.28 -16.48 -11.00
N TRP A 182 3.11 -15.83 -11.12
CA TRP A 182 2.13 -16.17 -12.15
C TRP A 182 2.50 -15.63 -13.52
N GLY A 183 3.13 -14.45 -13.59
CA GLY A 183 3.61 -13.85 -14.83
C GLY A 183 4.60 -14.75 -15.56
N VAL A 184 5.62 -15.26 -14.86
CA VAL A 184 6.59 -16.19 -15.48
C VAL A 184 5.94 -17.52 -15.92
N ARG A 185 4.86 -17.95 -15.29
CA ARG A 185 4.13 -19.16 -15.72
C ARG A 185 3.23 -18.93 -16.93
N ALA A 186 2.73 -17.71 -17.08
CA ALA A 186 1.90 -17.35 -18.22
C ALA A 186 2.73 -17.15 -19.50
N ASP A 187 4.00 -16.76 -19.36
CA ASP A 187 4.96 -16.61 -20.46
C ASP A 187 6.32 -17.23 -20.07
N PRO A 188 6.45 -18.58 -20.16
CA PRO A 188 7.62 -19.30 -19.67
C PRO A 188 8.85 -19.16 -20.57
N ASP A 189 8.68 -18.80 -21.84
CA ASP A 189 9.77 -18.80 -22.82
C ASP A 189 10.53 -17.47 -22.82
N HIS A 190 9.83 -16.33 -22.73
CA HIS A 190 10.45 -15.00 -22.79
C HIS A 190 9.72 -13.96 -21.91
N PRO A 191 9.67 -14.13 -20.58
CA PRO A 191 8.90 -13.23 -19.72
C PRO A 191 9.47 -11.81 -19.77
N ALA A 192 8.82 -10.93 -20.53
CA ALA A 192 9.29 -9.56 -20.77
C ALA A 192 9.17 -8.65 -19.52
N VAL A 193 8.26 -8.99 -18.60
CA VAL A 193 7.83 -8.11 -17.50
C VAL A 193 7.81 -8.78 -16.11
N ALA A 194 8.17 -10.07 -16.02
CA ALA A 194 8.13 -10.83 -14.78
C ALA A 194 9.43 -11.62 -14.55
N SER A 195 9.84 -11.76 -13.30
CA SER A 195 11.06 -12.47 -12.92
C SER A 195 10.88 -13.33 -11.67
N MET A 196 11.26 -14.60 -11.76
CA MET A 196 11.27 -15.51 -10.61
C MET A 196 12.25 -15.09 -9.51
N SER A 197 13.32 -14.37 -9.86
CA SER A 197 14.28 -13.86 -8.88
C SER A 197 13.71 -12.72 -8.02
N ALA A 198 12.66 -12.06 -8.47
CA ALA A 198 11.99 -11.00 -7.71
C ALA A 198 11.09 -11.57 -6.59
N VAL A 199 10.59 -12.81 -6.73
CA VAL A 199 9.65 -13.42 -5.77
C VAL A 199 10.20 -13.48 -4.34
N PRO A 200 11.42 -14.03 -4.09
CA PRO A 200 11.95 -14.09 -2.73
C PRO A 200 12.23 -12.70 -2.14
N GLY A 201 12.68 -11.77 -2.98
CA GLY A 201 12.94 -10.38 -2.57
C GLY A 201 11.67 -9.70 -2.09
N SER A 202 10.59 -9.78 -2.87
CA SER A 202 9.29 -9.21 -2.50
C SER A 202 8.73 -9.83 -1.20
N LEU A 203 8.86 -11.15 -1.02
CA LEU A 203 8.42 -11.81 0.23
C LEU A 203 9.27 -11.41 1.43
N ALA A 204 10.58 -11.26 1.26
CA ALA A 204 11.48 -10.79 2.33
C ALA A 204 11.13 -9.36 2.76
N VAL A 205 10.82 -8.48 1.81
CA VAL A 205 10.37 -7.11 2.08
C VAL A 205 9.01 -7.10 2.78
N ALA A 206 8.08 -7.97 2.38
CA ALA A 206 6.80 -8.14 3.07
C ALA A 206 7.00 -8.56 4.55
N ALA A 207 7.87 -9.54 4.79
CA ALA A 207 8.19 -9.99 6.15
C ALA A 207 8.84 -8.87 6.99
N LEU A 208 9.78 -8.13 6.40
CA LEU A 208 10.43 -6.98 7.03
C LEU A 208 9.42 -5.90 7.44
N ALA A 209 8.43 -5.60 6.58
CA ALA A 209 7.38 -4.62 6.86
C ALA A 209 6.35 -5.13 7.88
N ALA A 210 6.11 -6.44 7.93
CA ALA A 210 5.18 -7.05 8.87
C ALA A 210 5.64 -6.91 10.33
N VAL A 211 6.94 -6.96 10.61
CA VAL A 211 7.48 -6.86 11.98
C VAL A 211 7.08 -5.56 12.70
N PRO A 212 7.39 -4.35 12.18
CA PRO A 212 6.99 -3.10 12.83
C PRO A 212 5.48 -2.88 12.78
N LEU A 213 4.77 -3.42 11.77
CA LEU A 213 3.30 -3.39 11.73
C LEU A 213 2.71 -4.17 12.90
N LEU A 214 3.13 -5.42 13.11
CA LEU A 214 2.63 -6.27 14.19
C LEU A 214 2.99 -5.68 15.56
N TRP A 215 4.20 -5.12 15.70
CA TRP A 215 4.59 -4.40 16.92
C TRP A 215 3.70 -3.18 17.16
N LEU A 216 3.42 -2.38 16.14
CA LEU A 216 2.52 -1.22 16.26
C LEU A 216 1.10 -1.66 16.63
N LEU A 217 0.54 -2.66 15.94
CA LEU A 217 -0.78 -3.22 16.23
C LEU A 217 -0.88 -3.73 17.67
N ALA A 218 0.15 -4.38 18.19
CA ALA A 218 0.20 -4.86 19.58
C ALA A 218 0.12 -3.71 20.60
N ARG A 219 0.56 -2.50 20.24
CA ARG A 219 0.55 -1.31 21.11
C ARG A 219 -0.70 -0.43 20.94
N LEU A 220 -1.48 -0.66 19.89
CA LEU A 220 -2.76 0.01 19.68
C LEU A 220 -3.82 -0.63 20.58
N HIS A 221 -4.38 0.18 21.47
CA HIS A 221 -5.53 -0.15 22.28
C HIS A 221 -6.72 0.68 21.78
N GLY A 222 -7.90 0.06 21.71
CA GLY A 222 -9.12 0.84 21.53
C GLY A 222 -9.35 1.73 22.74
N ALA A 223 -10.08 2.83 22.58
CA ALA A 223 -10.65 3.52 23.73
C ALA A 223 -11.40 2.46 24.54
N ALA A 224 -10.91 2.15 25.74
CA ALA A 224 -11.64 1.31 26.66
C ALA A 224 -13.06 1.84 26.71
N ARG A 225 -14.06 0.96 26.53
CA ARG A 225 -15.45 1.34 26.76
C ARG A 225 -15.46 1.98 28.15
N ALA A 226 -15.61 3.31 28.21
CA ALA A 226 -15.95 3.97 29.44
C ALA A 226 -17.24 3.28 29.88
N THR A 227 -17.12 2.52 30.97
CA THR A 227 -18.16 1.73 31.59
C THR A 227 -19.45 2.54 31.71
N GLY A 228 -20.52 2.01 31.13
CA GLY A 228 -21.90 2.32 31.46
C GLY A 228 -22.58 1.04 31.88
#